data_AF-A0AAV0RX61-F1
#
_entry.id   AF-A0AAV0RX61-F1
#
_cell.length_a   1.000
_cell.length_b   1.000
_cell.length_c   1.000
_cell.angle_alpha   90.00
_cell.angle_beta   90.00
_cell.angle_gamma   90.00
#
_symmetry.space_group_name_H-M   'P 1'
#
loop_
_entity.id
_entity.type
_entity.pdbx_description
1 polymer ?
#
loop_
_entity_poly.entity_id
_entity_poly.type
_entity_poly.pdbx_seq_one_letter_code
_entity_poly.pdbx_strand_id
1 'polypeptide(L)'
;MTQLLFLVLFAEVAMAFLLLVKIGPLRELVLKSLDQVKMGKGPASVKTIAGTMFVILLSYLMSIVKIQNKGAKLGTLSPMDQVLWRSHLLEASLIGFTLFLGFVIDRMHHYLKKLIGLKGSVGSSKDEFEKLQKENVQLKDKEEKASKKIKQLQEKISALSEDLKKAKLEAEEKDKKIETAEGHVTALQKQSADLLLEYDRLLEDNQNLQAQAQGYKS
;
A
#
# COMPACT_ATOMS: atom_id res chain seq x y z
N MET A 1 -35.70 -42.19 -19.37
CA MET A 1 -34.60 -42.01 -18.39
C MET A 1 -33.28 -41.71 -19.08
N THR A 2 -32.89 -42.50 -20.08
CA THR A 2 -31.64 -42.31 -20.86
C THR A 2 -31.45 -40.92 -21.46
N GLN A 3 -32.46 -40.32 -22.11
CA GLN A 3 -32.36 -38.96 -22.68
C GLN A 3 -32.04 -37.88 -21.63
N LEU A 4 -32.66 -37.96 -20.45
CA LEU A 4 -32.41 -37.02 -19.35
C LEU A 4 -31.00 -37.20 -18.78
N LEU A 5 -30.54 -38.45 -18.63
CA LEU A 5 -29.18 -38.73 -18.17
C LEU A 5 -28.13 -38.24 -19.19
N PHE A 6 -28.39 -38.34 -20.49
CA PHE A 6 -27.52 -37.75 -21.52
C PHE A 6 -27.46 -36.22 -21.44
N LEU A 7 -28.59 -35.56 -21.19
CA LEU A 7 -28.63 -34.11 -21.03
C LEU A 7 -27.85 -33.66 -19.79
N VAL A 8 -28.02 -34.37 -18.67
CA VAL A 8 -27.28 -34.12 -17.43
C VAL A 8 -25.78 -34.36 -17.65
N LEU A 9 -25.40 -35.44 -18.31
CA LEU A 9 -24.01 -35.74 -18.63
C LEU A 9 -23.40 -34.66 -19.55
N PHE A 10 -24.15 -34.19 -20.55
CA PHE A 10 -23.70 -33.10 -21.41
C PHE A 10 -23.50 -31.80 -20.63
N ALA A 11 -24.42 -31.47 -19.72
CA ALA A 11 -24.29 -30.32 -18.84
C ALA A 11 -23.08 -30.45 -17.90
N GLU A 12 -22.84 -31.62 -17.30
CA GLU A 12 -21.69 -31.89 -16.43
C GLU A 12 -20.36 -31.81 -17.20
N VAL A 13 -20.30 -32.38 -18.41
CA VAL A 13 -19.11 -32.30 -19.27
C VAL A 13 -18.86 -30.87 -19.72
N ALA A 14 -19.91 -30.10 -20.07
CA ALA A 14 -19.78 -28.68 -20.39
C ALA A 14 -19.25 -27.89 -19.19
N MET A 15 -19.74 -28.16 -17.98
CA MET A 15 -19.24 -27.54 -16.75
C MET A 15 -17.78 -27.91 -16.47
N ALA A 16 -17.42 -29.19 -16.60
CA ALA A 16 -16.04 -29.65 -16.47
C ALA A 16 -15.11 -29.01 -17.51
N PHE A 17 -15.59 -28.85 -18.74
CA PHE A 17 -14.88 -28.17 -19.82
C PHE A 17 -14.67 -26.69 -19.49
N LEU A 18 -15.71 -25.96 -19.08
CA LEU A 18 -15.61 -24.55 -18.67
C LEU A 18 -14.62 -24.34 -17.52
N LEU A 19 -14.52 -25.29 -16.59
CA LEU A 19 -13.52 -25.29 -15.51
C LEU A 19 -12.10 -25.52 -16.06
N LEU A 20 -11.95 -26.38 -17.06
CA LEU A 20 -10.66 -26.67 -17.69
C LEU A 20 -10.16 -25.48 -18.52
N VAL A 21 -11.06 -24.82 -19.25
CA VAL A 21 -10.70 -23.65 -20.06
C VAL A 21 -10.16 -22.55 -19.15
N LYS A 22 -8.95 -22.04 -19.47
CA LYS A 22 -8.22 -21.01 -18.70
C LYS A 22 -8.82 -19.60 -18.85
N ILE A 23 -10.13 -19.48 -19.05
CA ILE A 23 -10.80 -18.19 -19.16
C ILE A 23 -11.26 -17.79 -17.77
N GLY A 24 -10.52 -16.85 -17.16
CA GLY A 24 -10.78 -16.30 -15.83
C GLY A 24 -12.25 -15.95 -15.54
N PRO A 25 -12.95 -15.17 -16.39
CA PRO A 25 -14.32 -14.73 -16.10
C PRO A 25 -15.35 -15.86 -16.14
N LEU A 26 -15.16 -16.87 -17.00
CA LEU A 26 -16.08 -18.02 -17.07
C LEU A 26 -15.97 -18.92 -15.84
N ARG A 27 -14.75 -19.08 -15.30
CA ARG A 27 -14.54 -19.83 -14.05
C ARG A 27 -15.26 -19.17 -12.87
N GLU A 28 -15.27 -17.85 -12.82
CA GLU A 28 -15.96 -17.08 -11.77
C GLU A 28 -17.49 -17.17 -11.90
N LEU A 29 -18.01 -17.14 -13.14
CA LEU A 29 -19.43 -17.36 -13.42
C LEU A 29 -19.87 -18.77 -12.99
N VAL A 30 -19.10 -19.79 -13.36
CA VAL A 30 -19.35 -21.19 -12.97
C VAL A 30 -19.29 -21.33 -11.44
N LEU A 31 -18.32 -20.71 -10.78
CA LEU A 31 -18.22 -20.74 -9.32
C LEU A 31 -19.43 -20.08 -8.67
N LYS A 32 -19.87 -18.91 -9.15
CA LYS A 32 -21.04 -18.19 -8.61
C LYS A 32 -22.33 -18.97 -8.80
N SER A 33 -22.49 -19.63 -9.94
CA SER A 33 -23.63 -20.52 -10.20
C SER A 33 -23.61 -21.73 -9.26
N LEU A 34 -22.44 -22.31 -9.01
CA LEU A 34 -22.28 -23.46 -8.12
C LEU A 34 -22.42 -23.07 -6.64
N ASP A 35 -21.89 -21.92 -6.22
CA ASP A 35 -22.07 -21.37 -4.87
C ASP A 35 -23.55 -21.05 -4.62
N GLN A 36 -24.30 -20.53 -5.60
CA GLN A 36 -25.74 -20.30 -5.46
C GLN A 36 -26.51 -21.60 -5.25
N VAL A 37 -26.14 -22.67 -5.98
CA VAL A 37 -26.71 -24.02 -5.79
C VAL A 37 -26.31 -24.62 -4.44
N LYS A 38 -25.12 -24.29 -3.92
CA LYS A 38 -24.55 -24.90 -2.70
C LYS A 38 -24.80 -24.09 -1.42
N MET A 39 -25.13 -22.80 -1.51
CA MET A 39 -25.50 -21.93 -0.37
C MET A 39 -26.95 -22.16 0.11
N GLY A 40 -27.82 -22.76 -0.70
CA GLY A 40 -29.10 -23.27 -0.21
C GLY A 40 -28.93 -24.66 0.42
N LYS A 41 -29.18 -24.83 1.74
CA LYS A 41 -29.22 -26.12 2.50
C LYS A 41 -28.22 -27.21 2.01
N GLY A 42 -27.02 -26.82 1.56
CA GLY A 42 -26.31 -27.54 0.49
C GLY A 42 -25.26 -28.59 0.86
N PRO A 43 -24.55 -28.55 2.01
CA PRO A 43 -23.52 -29.55 2.25
C PRO A 43 -24.09 -30.90 2.71
N ALA A 44 -25.25 -30.90 3.38
CA ALA A 44 -25.90 -32.12 3.85
C ALA A 44 -26.74 -32.78 2.75
N SER A 45 -27.52 -31.98 2.00
CA SER A 45 -28.39 -32.49 0.93
C SER A 45 -27.61 -33.11 -0.23
N VAL A 46 -26.52 -32.49 -0.68
CA VAL A 46 -25.69 -33.03 -1.77
C VAL A 46 -25.03 -34.35 -1.37
N LYS A 47 -24.59 -34.49 -0.11
CA LYS A 47 -24.05 -35.75 0.40
C LYS A 47 -25.12 -36.84 0.49
N THR A 48 -26.33 -36.49 0.91
CA THR A 48 -27.45 -37.45 0.97
C THR A 48 -27.89 -37.89 -0.43
N ILE A 49 -27.98 -36.98 -1.39
CA ILE A 49 -28.36 -37.29 -2.78
C ILE A 49 -27.29 -38.15 -3.47
N ALA A 50 -26.01 -37.85 -3.26
CA ALA A 50 -24.93 -38.70 -3.76
C ALA A 50 -24.99 -40.10 -3.13
N GLY A 51 -25.29 -40.18 -1.82
CA GLY A 51 -25.49 -41.45 -1.12
C GLY A 51 -26.67 -42.27 -1.66
N THR A 52 -27.82 -41.64 -1.89
CA THR A 52 -28.99 -42.34 -2.45
C THR A 52 -28.74 -42.81 -3.87
N MET A 53 -28.11 -42.00 -4.71
CA MET A 53 -27.74 -42.43 -6.08
C MET A 53 -26.68 -43.52 -6.10
N PHE A 54 -25.75 -43.54 -5.14
CA PHE A 54 -24.78 -44.62 -4.99
C PHE A 54 -25.44 -45.95 -4.61
N VAL A 55 -26.42 -45.93 -3.70
CA VAL A 55 -27.22 -47.11 -3.33
C VAL A 55 -28.02 -47.63 -4.52
N ILE A 56 -28.61 -46.73 -5.31
CA ILE A 56 -29.35 -47.08 -6.53
C ILE A 56 -28.40 -47.73 -7.57
N LEU A 57 -27.20 -47.19 -7.74
CA LEU A 57 -26.18 -47.78 -8.62
C LEU A 57 -25.78 -49.19 -8.17
N LEU A 58 -25.59 -49.39 -6.87
CA LEU A 58 -25.27 -50.71 -6.30
C LEU A 58 -26.41 -51.72 -6.53
N SER A 59 -27.66 -51.27 -6.46
CA SER A 59 -28.85 -52.08 -6.77
C SER A 59 -28.89 -52.51 -8.25
N TYR A 60 -28.54 -51.61 -9.17
CA TYR A 60 -28.43 -51.94 -10.59
C TYR A 60 -27.29 -52.93 -10.87
N LEU A 61 -26.11 -52.74 -10.26
CA LEU A 61 -24.98 -53.66 -10.38
C LEU A 61 -25.32 -55.07 -9.87
N MET A 62 -26.00 -55.16 -8.72
CA MET A 62 -26.47 -56.44 -8.18
C MET A 62 -27.48 -57.14 -9.09
N SER A 63 -28.33 -56.37 -9.78
CA SER A 63 -29.30 -56.90 -10.73
C SER A 63 -28.61 -57.46 -11.98
N ILE A 64 -27.59 -56.77 -12.49
CA ILE A 64 -26.73 -57.25 -13.58
C ILE A 64 -26.03 -58.55 -13.16
N VAL A 65 -25.34 -58.58 -12.02
CA VAL A 65 -24.66 -59.80 -11.53
C VAL A 65 -25.64 -60.98 -11.35
N LYS A 66 -26.87 -60.72 -10.86
CA LYS A 66 -27.91 -61.73 -10.73
C LYS A 66 -28.38 -62.28 -12.08
N ILE A 67 -28.52 -61.45 -13.11
CA ILE A 67 -28.92 -61.91 -14.45
C ILE A 67 -27.79 -62.75 -15.09
N GLN A 68 -26.52 -62.43 -14.80
CA GLN A 68 -25.37 -63.16 -15.37
C GLN A 68 -25.23 -64.52 -14.72
N ASN A 69 -25.38 -64.55 -13.39
CA ASN A 69 -25.40 -65.79 -12.63
C ASN A 69 -26.62 -66.66 -12.96
N LYS A 70 -27.76 -66.08 -13.35
CA LYS A 70 -28.91 -66.83 -13.87
C LYS A 70 -28.64 -67.38 -15.28
N GLY A 71 -28.10 -66.57 -16.19
CA GLY A 71 -27.72 -67.00 -17.54
C GLY A 71 -26.64 -68.08 -17.55
N ALA A 72 -25.65 -67.99 -16.66
CA ALA A 72 -24.60 -69.00 -16.48
C ALA A 72 -25.10 -70.31 -15.87
N LYS A 73 -26.17 -70.28 -15.07
CA LYS A 73 -26.79 -71.47 -14.46
C LYS A 73 -27.85 -72.14 -15.33
N LEU A 74 -28.51 -71.40 -16.24
CA LEU A 74 -29.62 -71.91 -17.06
C LEU A 74 -29.25 -72.26 -18.51
N GLY A 75 -28.06 -71.91 -18.99
CA GLY A 75 -27.55 -72.34 -20.31
C GLY A 75 -28.26 -71.77 -21.54
N THR A 76 -29.44 -71.15 -21.40
CA THR A 76 -30.17 -70.47 -22.48
C THR A 76 -30.62 -69.09 -22.02
N LEU A 77 -30.07 -68.04 -22.62
CA LEU A 77 -30.49 -66.65 -22.39
C LEU A 77 -31.76 -66.38 -23.20
N SER A 78 -32.86 -66.07 -22.51
CA SER A 78 -34.09 -65.59 -23.16
C SER A 78 -33.80 -64.27 -23.91
N PRO A 79 -34.35 -64.05 -25.12
CA PRO A 79 -34.20 -62.78 -25.86
C PRO A 79 -34.57 -61.54 -25.03
N MET A 80 -35.50 -61.72 -24.08
CA MET A 80 -35.94 -60.68 -23.14
C MET A 80 -34.82 -60.29 -22.15
N ASP A 81 -34.08 -61.27 -21.64
CA ASP A 81 -33.01 -61.05 -20.66
C ASP A 81 -31.79 -60.34 -21.31
N GLN A 82 -31.56 -60.57 -22.60
CA GLN A 82 -30.50 -59.90 -23.36
C GLN A 82 -30.78 -58.40 -23.57
N VAL A 83 -32.04 -58.02 -23.81
CA VAL A 83 -32.44 -56.61 -23.94
C VAL A 83 -32.40 -55.91 -22.58
N LEU A 84 -32.90 -56.58 -21.54
CA LEU A 84 -32.91 -56.08 -20.17
C LEU A 84 -31.48 -55.87 -19.63
N TRP A 85 -30.57 -56.79 -19.93
CA TRP A 85 -29.14 -56.67 -19.59
C TRP A 85 -28.50 -55.43 -20.20
N ARG A 86 -28.66 -55.21 -21.51
CA ARG A 86 -28.03 -54.07 -22.20
C ARG A 86 -28.57 -52.74 -21.69
N SER A 87 -29.87 -52.66 -21.40
CA SER A 87 -30.48 -51.45 -20.86
C SER A 87 -29.99 -51.14 -19.44
N HIS A 88 -30.02 -52.12 -18.53
CA HIS A 88 -29.53 -51.90 -17.16
C HIS A 88 -28.02 -51.65 -17.10
N LEU A 89 -27.24 -52.31 -17.97
CA LEU A 89 -25.80 -52.06 -18.08
C LEU A 89 -25.51 -50.64 -18.56
N LEU A 90 -26.23 -50.18 -19.58
CA LEU A 90 -26.09 -48.82 -20.10
C LEU A 90 -26.49 -47.78 -19.04
N GLU A 91 -27.64 -47.97 -18.37
CA GLU A 91 -28.12 -47.05 -17.32
C GLU A 91 -27.18 -47.03 -16.10
N ALA A 92 -26.68 -48.19 -15.65
CA ALA A 92 -25.73 -48.27 -14.54
C ALA A 92 -24.41 -47.57 -14.86
N SER A 93 -23.87 -47.77 -16.08
CA SER A 93 -22.67 -47.09 -16.53
C SER A 93 -22.88 -45.57 -16.59
N LEU A 94 -24.02 -45.11 -17.11
CA LEU A 94 -24.33 -43.69 -17.25
C LEU A 94 -24.49 -43.00 -15.88
N ILE A 95 -25.21 -43.62 -14.94
CA ILE A 95 -25.35 -43.11 -13.56
C ILE A 95 -23.98 -43.08 -12.85
N GLY A 96 -23.15 -44.10 -13.08
CA GLY A 96 -21.78 -44.14 -12.56
C GLY A 96 -20.92 -42.99 -13.08
N PHE A 97 -20.98 -42.71 -14.38
CA PHE A 97 -20.28 -41.58 -14.98
C PHE A 97 -20.77 -40.24 -14.43
N THR A 98 -22.08 -40.02 -14.31
CA THR A 98 -22.61 -38.76 -13.76
C THR A 98 -22.21 -38.55 -12.30
N LEU A 99 -22.21 -39.61 -11.49
CA LEU A 99 -21.75 -39.53 -10.10
C LEU A 99 -20.26 -39.22 -10.01
N PHE A 100 -19.45 -39.84 -10.87
CA PHE A 100 -18.03 -39.59 -10.94
C PHE A 100 -17.73 -38.15 -11.37
N LEU A 101 -18.37 -37.66 -12.42
CA LEU A 101 -18.26 -36.28 -12.90
C LEU A 101 -18.70 -35.27 -11.84
N GLY A 102 -19.86 -35.49 -11.20
CA GLY A 102 -20.34 -34.66 -10.10
C GLY A 102 -19.35 -34.61 -8.93
N PHE A 103 -18.74 -35.73 -8.56
CA PHE A 103 -17.71 -35.78 -7.51
C PHE A 103 -16.43 -35.02 -7.91
N VAL A 104 -15.97 -35.18 -9.15
CA VAL A 104 -14.81 -34.43 -9.68
C VAL A 104 -15.11 -32.93 -9.66
N ILE A 105 -16.30 -32.51 -10.07
CA ILE A 105 -16.73 -31.09 -10.04
C ILE A 105 -16.76 -30.57 -8.60
N ASP A 106 -17.29 -31.33 -7.65
CA ASP A 106 -17.32 -30.95 -6.22
C ASP A 106 -15.92 -30.72 -5.65
N ARG A 107 -15.01 -31.66 -5.93
CA ARG A 107 -13.62 -31.59 -5.50
C ARG A 107 -12.87 -30.44 -6.17
N MET A 108 -13.07 -30.26 -7.48
CA MET A 108 -12.51 -29.14 -8.23
C MET A 108 -13.01 -27.79 -7.71
N HIS A 109 -14.31 -27.68 -7.38
CA HIS A 109 -14.89 -26.48 -6.78
C HIS A 109 -14.22 -26.12 -5.45
N HIS A 110 -13.94 -27.11 -4.59
CA HIS A 110 -13.21 -26.88 -3.34
C HIS A 110 -11.79 -26.35 -3.58
N TYR A 111 -11.06 -26.92 -4.55
CA TYR A 111 -9.73 -26.43 -4.93
C TYR A 111 -9.79 -25.04 -5.55
N LEU A 112 -10.80 -24.76 -6.38
CA LEU A 112 -11.02 -23.44 -7.00
C LEU A 112 -11.37 -22.38 -5.99
N LYS A 113 -12.22 -22.68 -5.00
CA LYS A 113 -12.55 -21.76 -3.91
C LYS A 113 -11.33 -21.40 -3.09
N LYS A 114 -10.44 -22.36 -2.81
CA LYS A 114 -9.14 -22.10 -2.18
C LYS A 114 -8.26 -21.20 -3.05
N LEU A 115 -8.16 -21.47 -4.35
CA LEU A 115 -7.36 -20.67 -5.28
C LEU A 115 -7.88 -19.24 -5.43
N ILE A 116 -9.21 -19.06 -5.48
CA ILE A 116 -9.85 -17.75 -5.60
C ILE A 116 -9.76 -16.98 -4.29
N GLY A 117 -9.94 -17.64 -3.13
CA GLY A 117 -9.69 -17.04 -1.82
C GLY A 117 -8.25 -16.54 -1.69
N LEU A 118 -7.28 -17.34 -2.12
CA LEU A 118 -5.87 -16.96 -2.14
C LEU A 118 -5.60 -15.81 -3.12
N LYS A 119 -6.23 -15.83 -4.30
CA LYS A 119 -6.11 -14.75 -5.29
C LYS A 119 -6.79 -13.47 -4.83
N GLY A 120 -7.88 -13.56 -4.07
CA GLY A 120 -8.57 -12.42 -3.45
C GLY A 120 -7.73 -11.75 -2.37
N SER A 121 -7.08 -12.53 -1.50
CA SER A 121 -6.14 -11.98 -0.50
C SER A 121 -4.87 -11.42 -1.13
N VAL A 122 -4.38 -12.05 -2.21
CA VAL A 122 -3.26 -11.53 -3.00
C VAL A 122 -3.68 -10.29 -3.80
N GLY A 123 -4.94 -10.22 -4.25
CA GLY A 123 -5.52 -9.07 -4.94
C GLY A 123 -5.65 -7.86 -4.02
N SER A 124 -6.20 -8.04 -2.82
CA SER A 124 -6.25 -6.98 -1.81
C SER A 124 -4.85 -6.53 -1.41
N SER A 125 -3.92 -7.47 -1.22
CA SER A 125 -2.52 -7.14 -0.94
C SER A 125 -1.83 -6.42 -2.10
N LYS A 126 -2.19 -6.72 -3.35
CA LYS A 126 -1.65 -6.04 -4.54
C LYS A 126 -2.23 -4.64 -4.71
N ASP A 127 -3.51 -4.44 -4.43
CA ASP A 127 -4.16 -3.12 -4.44
C ASP A 127 -3.64 -2.23 -3.29
N GLU A 128 -3.43 -2.82 -2.11
CA GLU A 128 -2.76 -2.15 -0.98
C GLU A 128 -1.31 -1.83 -1.31
N PHE A 129 -0.58 -2.75 -1.96
CA PHE A 129 0.79 -2.51 -2.41
C PHE A 129 0.87 -1.40 -3.46
N GLU A 130 -0.07 -1.33 -4.42
CA GLU A 130 -0.14 -0.22 -5.38
C GLU A 130 -0.44 1.12 -4.69
N LYS A 131 -1.33 1.15 -3.70
CA LYS A 131 -1.60 2.36 -2.90
C LYS A 131 -0.36 2.80 -2.13
N LEU A 132 0.28 1.88 -1.42
CA LEU A 132 1.52 2.14 -0.67
C LEU A 132 2.66 2.58 -1.60
N GLN A 133 2.76 2.01 -2.80
CA GLN A 133 3.76 2.41 -3.78
C GLN A 133 3.52 3.85 -4.27
N LYS A 134 2.27 4.21 -4.58
CA LYS A 134 1.90 5.59 -4.95
C LYS A 134 2.18 6.58 -3.82
N GLU A 135 1.92 6.21 -2.57
CA GLU A 135 2.22 7.04 -1.40
C GLU A 135 3.74 7.19 -1.20
N ASN A 136 4.51 6.11 -1.37
CA ASN A 136 5.97 6.14 -1.23
C ASN A 136 6.63 7.08 -2.26
N VAL A 137 6.14 7.08 -3.51
CA VAL A 137 6.60 8.03 -4.54
C VAL A 137 6.29 9.47 -4.14
N GLN A 138 5.09 9.75 -3.64
CA GLN A 138 4.73 11.11 -3.18
C GLN A 138 5.57 11.56 -1.98
N LEU A 139 5.91 10.65 -1.07
CA LEU A 139 6.78 10.93 0.07
C LEU A 139 8.20 11.26 -0.39
N LYS A 140 8.75 10.50 -1.34
CA LYS A 140 10.07 10.81 -1.94
C LYS A 140 10.10 12.18 -2.61
N ASP A 141 9.06 12.55 -3.34
CA ASP A 141 8.98 13.89 -3.97
C ASP A 141 8.93 15.01 -2.92
N LYS A 142 8.22 14.79 -1.81
CA LYS A 142 8.17 15.75 -0.69
C LYS A 142 9.51 15.84 0.02
N GLU A 143 10.20 14.72 0.22
CA GLU A 143 11.51 14.64 0.84
C GLU A 143 12.57 15.37 -0.02
N GLU A 144 12.56 15.18 -1.33
CA GLU A 144 13.48 15.88 -2.24
C GLU A 144 13.25 17.40 -2.21
N LYS A 145 11.99 17.84 -2.20
CA LYS A 145 11.64 19.27 -2.05
C LYS A 145 12.08 19.82 -0.70
N ALA A 146 11.93 19.06 0.38
CA ALA A 146 12.39 19.45 1.71
C ALA A 146 13.92 19.55 1.75
N SER A 147 14.65 18.57 1.19
CA SER A 147 16.10 18.58 1.08
C SER A 147 16.62 19.80 0.31
N LYS A 148 15.97 20.16 -0.81
CA LYS A 148 16.28 21.38 -1.56
C LYS A 148 16.10 22.65 -0.72
N LYS A 149 14.99 22.74 0.03
CA LYS A 149 14.74 23.88 0.93
C LYS A 149 15.75 23.96 2.07
N ILE A 150 16.13 22.82 2.65
CA ILE A 150 17.15 22.76 3.71
C ILE A 150 18.49 23.28 3.19
N LYS A 151 18.91 22.86 1.99
CA LYS A 151 20.15 23.36 1.36
C LYS A 151 20.11 24.88 1.14
N GLN A 152 18.99 25.40 0.62
CA GLN A 152 18.81 26.84 0.43
C GLN A 152 18.82 27.63 1.75
N LEU A 153 18.20 27.10 2.80
CA LEU A 153 18.22 27.71 4.12
C LEU A 153 19.63 27.69 4.72
N GLN A 154 20.38 26.61 4.55
CA GLN A 154 21.76 26.49 5.01
C GLN A 154 22.67 27.51 4.31
N GLU A 155 22.51 27.70 3.00
CA GLU A 155 23.26 28.70 2.21
C GLU A 155 22.94 30.15 2.67
N LYS A 156 21.66 30.45 2.94
CA LYS A 156 21.24 31.73 3.51
C LYS A 156 21.82 31.96 4.91
N ILE A 157 21.88 30.92 5.74
CA ILE A 157 22.48 31.00 7.09
C ILE A 157 23.98 31.30 6.99
N SER A 158 24.71 30.67 6.06
CA SER A 158 26.13 30.99 5.84
C SER A 158 26.34 32.43 5.38
N ALA A 159 25.55 32.90 4.40
CA ALA A 159 25.64 34.28 3.91
C ALA A 159 25.34 35.31 5.01
N LEU A 160 24.24 35.12 5.76
CA LEU A 160 23.88 35.99 6.88
C LEU A 160 24.94 35.95 8.00
N SER A 161 25.57 34.80 8.24
CA SER A 161 26.64 34.68 9.24
C SER A 161 27.89 35.45 8.83
N GLU A 162 28.25 35.45 7.54
CA GLU A 162 29.35 36.26 7.01
C GLU A 162 29.04 37.76 7.10
N ASP A 163 27.84 38.18 6.70
CA ASP A 163 27.41 39.58 6.81
C ASP A 163 27.41 40.06 8.27
N LEU A 164 26.99 39.21 9.21
CA LEU A 164 27.03 39.51 10.63
C LEU A 164 28.47 39.68 11.13
N LYS A 165 29.41 38.83 10.70
CA LYS A 165 30.84 39.00 11.04
C LYS A 165 31.40 40.30 10.48
N LYS A 166 31.07 40.64 9.23
CA LYS A 166 31.52 41.88 8.59
C LYS A 166 30.95 43.11 9.32
N ALA A 167 29.66 43.11 9.65
CA ALA A 167 29.03 44.19 10.40
C ALA A 167 29.60 44.34 11.81
N LYS A 168 29.96 43.23 12.49
CA LYS A 168 30.65 43.28 13.78
C LYS A 168 32.03 43.92 13.69
N LEU A 169 32.82 43.58 12.66
CA LEU A 169 34.13 44.21 12.45
C LEU A 169 33.99 45.70 12.16
N GLU A 170 33.00 46.09 11.35
CA GLU A 170 32.73 47.51 11.07
C GLU A 170 32.28 48.28 12.31
N ALA A 171 31.45 47.66 13.17
CA ALA A 171 31.06 48.24 14.45
C ALA A 171 32.27 48.43 15.39
N GLU A 172 33.13 47.42 15.51
CA GLU A 172 34.34 47.50 16.34
C GLU A 172 35.33 48.56 15.83
N GLU A 173 35.45 48.73 14.50
CA GLU A 173 36.26 49.79 13.91
C GLU A 173 35.66 51.19 14.19
N LYS A 174 34.33 51.33 14.11
CA LYS A 174 33.64 52.58 14.46
C LYS A 174 33.77 52.91 15.94
N ASP A 175 33.66 51.93 16.83
CA ASP A 175 33.86 52.13 18.28
C ASP A 175 35.27 52.64 18.57
N LYS A 176 36.31 52.06 17.97
CA LYS A 176 37.69 52.57 18.10
C LYS A 176 37.83 54.00 17.59
N LYS A 177 37.20 54.33 16.46
CA LYS A 177 37.19 55.70 15.93
C LYS A 177 36.49 56.67 16.89
N ILE A 178 35.36 56.27 17.46
CA ILE A 178 34.65 57.07 18.47
C ILE A 178 35.53 57.28 19.70
N GLU A 179 36.17 56.24 20.23
CA GLU A 179 37.07 56.33 21.38
C GLU A 179 38.25 57.28 21.10
N THR A 180 38.87 57.20 19.92
CA THR A 180 39.92 58.16 19.53
C THR A 180 39.40 59.59 19.41
N ALA A 181 38.20 59.78 18.85
CA ALA A 181 37.58 61.10 18.70
C ALA A 181 37.21 61.70 20.06
N GLU A 182 36.69 60.90 20.99
CA GLU A 182 36.43 61.30 22.38
C GLU A 182 37.74 61.68 23.09
N GLY A 183 38.82 60.92 22.87
CA GLY A 183 40.16 61.28 23.35
C GLY A 183 40.64 62.64 22.80
N HIS A 184 40.41 62.91 21.53
CA HIS A 184 40.72 64.22 20.93
C HIS A 184 39.87 65.35 21.47
N VAL A 185 38.57 65.13 21.68
CA VAL A 185 37.65 66.13 22.25
C VAL A 185 38.05 66.45 23.69
N THR A 186 38.36 65.44 24.51
CA THR A 186 38.80 65.65 25.90
C THR A 186 40.16 66.36 25.97
N ALA A 187 41.10 66.03 25.08
CA ALA A 187 42.37 66.75 24.96
C ALA A 187 42.18 68.22 24.56
N LEU A 188 41.34 68.49 23.54
CA LEU A 188 40.99 69.86 23.14
C LEU A 188 40.27 70.62 24.25
N GLN A 189 39.36 69.97 24.98
CA GLN A 189 38.68 70.57 26.12
C GLN A 189 39.69 70.95 27.22
N LYS A 190 40.65 70.07 27.52
CA LYS A 190 41.73 70.36 28.47
C LYS A 190 42.62 71.51 28.00
N GLN A 191 43.01 71.51 26.72
CA GLN A 191 43.82 72.60 26.15
C GLN A 191 43.08 73.94 26.19
N SER A 192 41.77 73.93 25.89
CA SER A 192 40.93 75.13 25.98
C SER A 192 40.79 75.65 27.41
N ALA A 193 40.69 74.77 28.40
CA ALA A 193 40.65 75.14 29.81
C ALA A 193 41.99 75.75 30.27
N ASP A 194 43.12 75.19 29.83
CA ASP A 194 44.46 75.70 30.15
C ASP A 194 44.70 77.09 29.53
N LEU A 195 44.31 77.27 28.26
CA LEU A 195 44.33 78.58 27.58
C LEU A 195 43.46 79.62 28.29
N LEU A 196 42.31 79.21 28.83
CA LEU A 196 41.41 80.10 29.58
C LEU A 196 42.07 80.55 30.89
N LEU A 197 42.76 79.65 31.59
CA LEU A 197 43.55 80.00 32.79
C LEU A 197 44.73 80.92 32.46
N GLU A 198 45.45 80.68 31.36
CA GLU A 198 46.51 81.58 30.91
C GLU A 198 45.97 82.97 30.53
N TYR A 199 44.80 83.01 29.88
CA TYR A 199 44.12 84.26 29.56
C TYR A 199 43.74 85.03 30.82
N ASP A 200 43.13 84.39 31.81
CA ASP A 200 42.78 85.02 33.10
C ASP A 200 44.03 85.57 33.81
N ARG A 201 45.13 84.80 33.82
CA ARG A 201 46.41 85.22 34.41
C ARG A 201 47.02 86.43 33.68
N LEU A 202 47.02 86.44 32.34
CA LEU A 202 47.50 87.57 31.55
C LEU A 202 46.64 88.82 31.74
N LEU A 203 45.33 88.64 31.97
CA LEU A 203 44.42 89.73 32.25
C LEU A 203 44.71 90.35 33.63
N GLU A 204 44.97 89.51 34.64
CA GLU A 204 45.41 89.96 35.98
C GLU A 204 46.76 90.69 35.92
N ASP A 205 47.76 90.15 35.21
CA ASP A 205 49.06 90.81 35.03
C ASP A 205 48.92 92.16 34.30
N ASN A 206 48.06 92.26 33.29
CA ASN A 206 47.78 93.53 32.61
C ASN A 206 47.13 94.56 33.56
N GLN A 207 46.20 94.14 34.42
CA GLN A 207 45.59 95.01 35.43
C GLN A 207 46.64 95.50 36.43
N ASN A 208 47.53 94.62 36.90
CA ASN A 208 48.62 94.98 37.79
C ASN A 208 49.60 95.97 37.16
N LEU A 209 49.95 95.78 35.89
CA LEU A 209 50.79 96.72 35.13
C LEU A 209 50.12 98.08 34.95
N GLN A 210 48.81 98.12 34.67
CA GLN A 210 48.06 99.39 34.63
C GLN A 210 48.05 100.10 35.99
N ALA A 211 47.87 99.36 37.09
CA ALA A 211 47.92 99.91 38.44
C ALA A 211 49.32 100.48 38.78
N GLN A 212 50.40 99.79 38.40
CA GLN A 212 51.78 100.32 38.54
C GLN A 212 52.01 101.58 37.70
N ALA A 213 51.57 101.59 36.44
CA ALA A 213 51.71 102.76 35.56
C ALA A 213 50.93 103.99 36.06
N GLN A 214 49.80 103.77 36.76
CA GLN A 214 49.05 104.84 37.43
C GLN A 214 49.73 105.30 38.73
N GLY A 215 50.39 104.41 39.48
CA GLY A 215 51.15 104.74 40.69
C GLY A 215 52.43 105.57 40.44
N TYR A 216 53.05 105.44 39.26
CA TYR A 216 54.25 106.22 38.87
C TYR A 216 53.94 107.64 38.34
N LYS A 217 52.66 108.03 38.24
CA LYS A 217 52.22 109.35 37.76
C LYS A 217 51.92 110.36 38.89
N SER A 218 52.35 110.08 40.12
CA SER A 218 52.19 111.01 41.26
C SER A 218 53.51 111.56 41.77
#